data_AF-A0AAD8B6X8-F1
#
_entry.id   AF-A0AAD8B6X8-F1
#
_cell.length_a   1.000
_cell.length_b   1.000
_cell.length_c   1.000
_cell.angle_alpha   90.00
_cell.angle_beta   90.00
_cell.angle_gamma   90.00
#
_symmetry.space_group_name_H-M   'P 1'
#
loop_
_entity.id
_entity.type
_entity.pdbx_description
1 polymer ?
#
loop_
_entity_poly.entity_id
_entity_poly.type
_entity_poly.pdbx_seq_one_letter_code
_entity_poly.pdbx_strand_id
1 'polypeptide(L)'
;MLIKLILVSLVCKITHSFWLSSDPESINFNSPGPLRLECKYSSNVGTTFVSVQRIRIDKQVNGVWSLIAELVDNNQWSVISGATALGSLASPSSTYLEVTWNTVTPDLLGIYRCELIGLNSINDFIVEKTPSITVAETPVSTATVSEIVKNETDAIRQEFEAYKTRTDRELSDILNLIRENQLSQLNYLEELSGNFTSQISSLSNIYDSLNARVTALENSGCGCSAGESTTQAPPALIGQQWPVGTYGLYQPQAGCPQDTSTTQWTTGYRRHHTVSGTNMDEVSPGSHFAQPVLSTVGSNHYFFQRFCMVDSLSTGPSWPIGSYCINRKGGACPGGFNSGYIEIDDNGTDQDIVSGSLPDGTYSTITRIYYCCRVDGNAETPISLPNTRPFYLYRIGVVCQKVANMTVSQEWFLIDTSNANNQDRFENVWHPDAALNDVRIQLCYYTPV
;
A
#
# COMPACT_ATOMS: atom_id res chain seq x y z
N MET A 1 -48.38 7.58 -33.86
CA MET A 1 -47.45 8.32 -34.74
C MET A 1 -46.17 7.50 -34.97
N LEU A 2 -46.31 6.25 -35.48
CA LEU A 2 -45.23 5.25 -35.47
C LEU A 2 -44.92 4.65 -36.86
N ILE A 3 -45.41 5.28 -37.94
CA ILE A 3 -45.21 4.78 -39.32
C ILE A 3 -44.29 5.71 -40.14
N LYS A 4 -43.80 6.82 -39.57
CA LYS A 4 -42.97 7.79 -40.30
C LYS A 4 -41.45 7.60 -40.20
N LEU A 5 -40.93 6.76 -39.30
CA LEU A 5 -39.46 6.62 -39.11
C LEU A 5 -38.82 5.44 -39.86
N ILE A 6 -39.58 4.45 -40.33
CA ILE A 6 -39.02 3.31 -41.08
C ILE A 6 -38.87 3.64 -42.58
N LEU A 7 -39.61 4.62 -43.10
CA LEU A 7 -39.47 5.01 -44.51
C LEU A 7 -38.21 5.82 -44.82
N VAL A 8 -37.60 6.52 -43.86
CA VAL A 8 -36.47 7.42 -44.17
C VAL A 8 -35.16 6.64 -44.40
N SER A 9 -34.92 5.52 -43.70
CA SER A 9 -33.73 4.70 -43.91
C SER A 9 -33.84 3.78 -45.14
N LEU A 10 -35.06 3.33 -45.48
CA LEU A 10 -35.29 2.50 -46.67
C LEU A 10 -35.28 3.33 -47.97
N VAL A 11 -35.69 4.60 -47.92
CA VAL A 11 -35.71 5.49 -49.10
C VAL A 11 -34.32 6.02 -49.47
N CYS A 12 -33.38 6.12 -48.53
CA CYS A 12 -32.01 6.59 -48.83
C CYS A 12 -31.15 5.54 -49.57
N LYS A 13 -31.38 4.24 -49.33
CA LYS A 13 -30.69 3.13 -50.03
C LYS A 13 -31.01 3.02 -51.53
N ILE A 14 -32.03 3.72 -52.02
CA ILE A 14 -32.53 3.60 -53.40
C ILE A 14 -31.82 4.57 -54.36
N THR A 15 -31.03 5.53 -53.85
CA THR A 15 -30.47 6.62 -54.69
C THR A 15 -28.96 6.57 -54.93
N HIS A 16 -28.21 5.75 -54.18
CA HIS A 16 -26.75 5.65 -54.31
C HIS A 16 -26.34 4.24 -54.70
N SER A 17 -25.67 4.10 -55.84
CA SER A 17 -25.14 2.83 -56.35
C SER A 17 -23.97 2.28 -55.54
N PHE A 18 -23.41 3.05 -54.60
CA PHE A 18 -22.27 2.65 -53.78
C PHE A 18 -22.51 2.98 -52.31
N TRP A 19 -22.44 1.98 -51.42
CA TRP A 19 -22.65 2.18 -49.99
C TRP A 19 -21.78 1.28 -49.12
N LEU A 20 -21.61 1.72 -47.87
CA LEU A 20 -21.00 0.99 -46.78
C LEU A 20 -22.02 0.93 -45.63
N SER A 21 -22.20 -0.23 -45.03
CA SER A 21 -23.07 -0.43 -43.86
C SER A 21 -22.39 -1.27 -42.79
N SER A 22 -22.74 -1.04 -41.53
CA SER A 22 -22.34 -1.84 -40.37
C SER A 22 -23.54 -2.56 -39.77
N ASP A 23 -23.34 -3.82 -39.37
CA ASP A 23 -24.30 -4.60 -38.60
C ASP A 23 -23.56 -5.26 -37.41
N PRO A 24 -23.91 -4.91 -36.15
CA PRO A 24 -24.88 -3.89 -35.76
C PRO A 24 -24.40 -2.45 -36.05
N GLU A 25 -25.33 -1.48 -36.12
CA GLU A 25 -25.00 -0.04 -36.29
C GLU A 25 -24.27 0.55 -35.07
N SER A 26 -24.43 -0.06 -33.89
CA SER A 26 -23.71 0.29 -32.67
C SER A 26 -23.40 -0.96 -31.85
N ILE A 27 -22.28 -0.93 -31.15
CA ILE A 27 -21.75 -2.08 -30.39
C ILE A 27 -22.17 -1.95 -28.93
N ASN A 28 -22.73 -3.02 -28.37
CA ASN A 28 -22.95 -3.16 -26.94
C ASN A 28 -21.88 -4.10 -26.35
N PHE A 29 -20.90 -3.57 -25.62
CA PHE A 29 -19.84 -4.37 -25.02
C PHE A 29 -20.32 -5.28 -23.87
N ASN A 30 -21.54 -5.10 -23.34
CA ASN A 30 -22.12 -6.01 -22.35
C ASN A 30 -22.69 -7.30 -22.99
N SER A 31 -22.93 -7.30 -24.30
CA SER A 31 -23.34 -8.48 -25.06
C SER A 31 -22.80 -8.37 -26.49
N PRO A 32 -21.48 -8.57 -26.69
CA PRO A 32 -20.85 -8.34 -27.98
C PRO A 32 -21.25 -9.44 -28.97
N GLY A 33 -22.13 -9.10 -29.92
CA GLY A 33 -22.33 -9.86 -31.15
C GLY A 33 -21.20 -9.60 -32.17
N PRO A 34 -21.12 -10.37 -33.26
CA PRO A 34 -20.13 -10.12 -34.31
C PRO A 34 -20.39 -8.77 -35.00
N LEU A 35 -19.33 -8.07 -35.40
CA LEU A 35 -19.41 -6.87 -36.22
C LEU A 35 -19.17 -7.23 -37.69
N ARG A 36 -20.09 -6.85 -38.57
CA ARG A 36 -19.96 -6.99 -40.01
C ARG A 36 -19.99 -5.63 -40.68
N LEU A 37 -18.99 -5.34 -41.50
CA LEU A 37 -18.97 -4.22 -42.43
C LEU A 37 -19.21 -4.75 -43.84
N GLU A 38 -20.21 -4.22 -44.53
CA GLU A 38 -20.52 -4.57 -45.91
C GLU A 38 -20.38 -3.33 -46.80
N CYS A 39 -19.42 -3.39 -47.73
CA CYS A 39 -19.28 -2.44 -48.81
C CYS A 39 -19.80 -3.05 -50.10
N LYS A 40 -20.73 -2.38 -50.78
CA LYS A 40 -21.37 -2.92 -51.98
C LYS A 40 -21.59 -1.86 -53.04
N TYR A 41 -21.35 -2.24 -54.28
CA TYR A 41 -21.64 -1.47 -55.47
C TYR A 41 -22.73 -2.18 -56.29
N SER A 42 -23.83 -1.49 -56.55
CA SER A 42 -24.97 -1.97 -57.33
C SER A 42 -25.47 -0.87 -58.27
N SER A 43 -25.35 -1.10 -59.56
CA SER A 43 -25.72 -0.14 -60.60
C SER A 43 -26.99 -0.57 -61.32
N ASN A 44 -28.12 0.03 -60.98
CA ASN A 44 -29.38 -0.24 -61.70
C ASN A 44 -29.57 0.69 -62.92
N VAL A 45 -28.77 1.74 -63.09
CA VAL A 45 -28.79 2.67 -64.24
C VAL A 45 -27.38 3.23 -64.45
N GLY A 46 -26.78 2.99 -65.62
CA GLY A 46 -25.52 3.60 -66.08
C GLY A 46 -24.33 3.45 -65.12
N THR A 47 -23.58 2.34 -65.21
CA THR A 47 -22.30 2.23 -64.48
C THR A 47 -21.29 3.23 -65.03
N THR A 48 -20.60 3.93 -64.13
CA THR A 48 -19.36 4.65 -64.45
C THR A 48 -18.21 3.68 -64.75
N PHE A 49 -18.24 2.50 -64.12
CA PHE A 49 -17.24 1.44 -64.30
C PHE A 49 -17.62 0.43 -65.40
N VAL A 50 -16.67 0.13 -66.26
CA VAL A 50 -16.69 -1.03 -67.17
C VAL A 50 -16.01 -2.25 -66.51
N SER A 51 -14.95 -2.03 -65.75
CA SER A 51 -14.28 -3.07 -64.97
C SER A 51 -13.82 -2.54 -63.62
N VAL A 52 -14.02 -3.32 -62.56
CA VAL A 52 -13.51 -2.97 -61.22
C VAL A 52 -12.17 -3.65 -61.01
N GLN A 53 -11.17 -2.86 -60.63
CA GLN A 53 -9.80 -3.32 -60.40
C GLN A 53 -9.52 -3.56 -58.91
N ARG A 54 -10.21 -2.85 -58.02
CA ARG A 54 -10.00 -2.92 -56.57
C ARG A 54 -11.20 -2.41 -55.79
N ILE A 55 -11.50 -3.06 -54.67
CA ILE A 55 -12.39 -2.56 -53.63
C ILE A 55 -11.66 -2.63 -52.28
N ARG A 56 -11.79 -1.60 -51.44
CA ARG A 56 -11.19 -1.60 -50.10
C ARG A 56 -12.02 -0.88 -49.06
N ILE A 57 -11.90 -1.30 -47.82
CA ILE A 57 -12.44 -0.63 -46.64
C ILE A 57 -11.26 -0.03 -45.86
N ASP A 58 -11.39 1.26 -45.51
CA ASP A 58 -10.42 1.99 -44.71
C ASP A 58 -11.08 2.46 -43.39
N LYS A 59 -10.28 2.53 -42.33
CA LYS A 59 -10.64 3.13 -41.05
C LYS A 59 -9.81 4.38 -40.79
N GLN A 60 -10.43 5.42 -40.25
CA GLN A 60 -9.70 6.62 -39.83
C GLN A 60 -9.01 6.39 -38.48
N VAL A 61 -7.69 6.56 -38.45
CA VAL A 61 -6.83 6.51 -37.26
C VAL A 61 -6.01 7.81 -37.21
N ASN A 62 -6.18 8.61 -36.15
CA ASN A 62 -5.50 9.90 -35.99
C ASN A 62 -5.65 10.85 -37.20
N GLY A 63 -6.83 10.85 -37.82
CA GLY A 63 -7.13 11.65 -39.01
C GLY A 63 -6.65 11.05 -40.33
N VAL A 64 -5.83 9.99 -40.31
CA VAL A 64 -5.29 9.30 -41.48
C VAL A 64 -6.11 8.04 -41.79
N TRP A 65 -6.28 7.71 -43.06
CA TRP A 65 -6.99 6.50 -43.48
C TRP A 65 -6.04 5.30 -43.51
N SER A 66 -6.36 4.29 -42.71
CA SER A 66 -5.61 3.04 -42.59
C SER A 66 -6.40 1.88 -43.20
N LEU A 67 -5.71 0.99 -43.90
CA LEU A 67 -6.32 -0.15 -44.60
C LEU A 67 -6.88 -1.18 -43.60
N ILE A 68 -8.12 -1.63 -43.83
CA ILE A 68 -8.76 -2.71 -43.08
C ILE A 68 -8.85 -3.98 -43.91
N ALA A 69 -9.37 -3.87 -45.13
CA ALA A 69 -9.46 -4.97 -46.06
C ALA A 69 -9.43 -4.46 -47.50
N GLU A 70 -8.79 -5.21 -48.39
CA GLU A 70 -8.70 -4.94 -49.82
C GLU A 70 -8.83 -6.23 -50.62
N LEU A 71 -9.58 -6.15 -51.70
CA LEU A 71 -9.65 -7.15 -52.75
C LEU A 71 -9.25 -6.49 -54.07
N VAL A 72 -8.26 -7.07 -54.75
CA VAL A 72 -7.76 -6.63 -56.06
C VAL A 72 -8.13 -7.65 -57.13
N ASP A 73 -8.32 -7.18 -58.37
CA ASP A 73 -8.47 -8.02 -59.56
C ASP A 73 -7.34 -9.08 -59.62
N ASN A 74 -7.67 -10.32 -59.99
CA ASN A 74 -6.91 -11.56 -59.73
C ASN A 74 -7.04 -12.18 -58.32
N ASN A 75 -8.05 -11.80 -57.55
CA ASN A 75 -8.37 -12.43 -56.26
C ASN A 75 -7.23 -12.35 -55.23
N GLN A 76 -6.49 -11.23 -55.25
CA GLN A 76 -5.48 -10.92 -54.24
C GLN A 76 -6.14 -10.20 -53.06
N TRP A 77 -5.82 -10.65 -51.85
CA TRP A 77 -6.46 -10.21 -50.60
C TRP A 77 -5.45 -9.59 -49.64
N SER A 78 -5.84 -8.50 -49.00
CA SER A 78 -5.19 -7.98 -47.80
C SER A 78 -6.26 -7.74 -46.75
N VAL A 79 -6.13 -8.33 -45.56
CA VAL A 79 -7.12 -8.23 -44.48
C VAL A 79 -6.38 -8.06 -43.16
N ILE A 80 -6.86 -7.16 -42.30
CA ILE A 80 -6.32 -6.94 -40.97
C ILE A 80 -6.43 -8.20 -40.11
N SER A 81 -5.47 -8.40 -39.21
CA SER A 81 -5.48 -9.53 -38.26
C SER A 81 -6.76 -9.52 -37.42
N GLY A 82 -7.34 -10.70 -37.20
CA GLY A 82 -8.55 -10.87 -36.39
C GLY A 82 -9.89 -10.68 -37.14
N ALA A 83 -9.84 -10.33 -38.43
CA ALA A 83 -11.02 -10.23 -39.29
C ALA A 83 -11.05 -11.35 -40.34
N THR A 84 -12.24 -11.75 -40.77
CA THR A 84 -12.46 -12.54 -41.99
C THR A 84 -13.08 -11.67 -43.06
N ALA A 85 -12.77 -11.91 -44.34
CA ALA A 85 -13.34 -11.15 -45.45
C ALA A 85 -13.90 -12.05 -46.56
N LEU A 86 -14.95 -11.56 -47.21
CA LEU A 86 -15.60 -12.17 -48.37
C LEU A 86 -15.88 -11.08 -49.41
N GLY A 87 -15.93 -11.41 -50.69
CA GLY A 87 -16.09 -10.38 -51.71
C GLY A 87 -15.95 -10.90 -53.12
N SER A 88 -16.35 -10.06 -54.08
CA SER A 88 -16.31 -10.36 -55.51
C SER A 88 -16.10 -9.08 -56.31
N LEU A 89 -15.31 -9.18 -57.38
CA LEU A 89 -15.13 -8.14 -58.39
C LEU A 89 -15.62 -8.59 -59.78
N ALA A 90 -16.37 -9.70 -59.87
CA ALA A 90 -16.68 -10.37 -61.14
C ALA A 90 -17.41 -9.46 -62.16
N SER A 91 -18.19 -8.51 -61.67
CA SER A 91 -18.82 -7.46 -62.48
C SER A 91 -19.09 -6.25 -61.60
N PRO A 92 -19.22 -5.04 -62.16
CA PRO A 92 -19.62 -3.87 -61.38
C PRO A 92 -20.89 -4.13 -60.55
N SER A 93 -21.95 -4.68 -61.14
CA SER A 93 -23.22 -4.91 -60.44
C SER A 93 -23.19 -6.00 -59.35
N SER A 94 -22.16 -6.85 -59.35
CA SER A 94 -21.95 -7.88 -58.33
C SER A 94 -20.75 -7.58 -57.43
N THR A 95 -20.26 -6.33 -57.42
CA THR A 95 -19.07 -5.96 -56.67
C THR A 95 -19.39 -5.72 -55.20
N TYR A 96 -18.72 -6.44 -54.31
CA TYR A 96 -18.84 -6.26 -52.86
C TYR A 96 -17.61 -6.72 -52.10
N LEU A 97 -17.45 -6.18 -50.90
CA LEU A 97 -16.47 -6.57 -49.90
C LEU A 97 -17.13 -6.55 -48.53
N GLU A 98 -17.10 -7.68 -47.85
CA GLU A 98 -17.63 -7.89 -46.51
C GLU A 98 -16.47 -8.25 -45.58
N VAL A 99 -16.45 -7.63 -44.40
CA VAL A 99 -15.46 -7.92 -43.36
C VAL A 99 -16.18 -8.20 -42.05
N THR A 100 -15.85 -9.31 -41.40
CA THR A 100 -16.51 -9.78 -40.18
C THR A 100 -15.49 -10.00 -39.05
N TRP A 101 -15.80 -9.46 -37.88
CA TRP A 101 -15.10 -9.72 -36.63
C TRP A 101 -16.02 -10.51 -35.70
N ASN A 102 -15.62 -11.73 -35.35
CA ASN A 102 -16.34 -12.56 -34.38
C ASN A 102 -16.07 -12.14 -32.93
N THR A 103 -14.99 -11.41 -32.69
CA THR A 103 -14.62 -10.86 -31.39
C THR A 103 -14.49 -9.36 -31.53
N VAL A 104 -15.36 -8.62 -30.86
CA VAL A 104 -15.45 -7.16 -30.98
C VAL A 104 -14.65 -6.51 -29.84
N THR A 105 -13.72 -5.63 -30.21
CA THR A 105 -12.82 -4.92 -29.30
C THR A 105 -12.98 -3.41 -29.45
N PRO A 106 -12.63 -2.59 -28.44
CA PRO A 106 -12.84 -1.13 -28.48
C PRO A 106 -12.13 -0.41 -29.63
N ASP A 107 -11.03 -0.97 -30.12
CA ASP A 107 -10.31 -0.49 -31.30
C ASP A 107 -11.10 -0.69 -32.61
N LEU A 108 -12.25 -1.36 -32.62
CA LEU A 108 -13.15 -1.39 -33.77
C LEU A 108 -14.09 -0.18 -33.84
N LEU A 109 -14.17 0.63 -32.79
CA LEU A 109 -14.92 1.89 -32.82
C LEU A 109 -14.22 2.91 -33.72
N GLY A 110 -15.01 3.70 -34.45
CA GLY A 110 -14.48 4.80 -35.26
C GLY A 110 -15.18 4.99 -36.60
N ILE A 111 -14.50 5.72 -37.47
CA ILE A 111 -15.04 6.16 -38.76
C ILE A 111 -14.47 5.27 -39.87
N TYR A 112 -15.36 4.72 -40.69
CA TYR A 112 -15.03 3.83 -41.80
C TYR A 112 -15.53 4.40 -43.12
N ARG A 113 -14.83 4.06 -44.21
CA ARG A 113 -15.29 4.33 -45.57
C ARG A 113 -14.88 3.19 -46.49
N CYS A 114 -15.53 3.10 -47.63
CA CYS A 114 -15.13 2.22 -48.70
C CYS A 114 -14.68 3.00 -49.93
N GLU A 115 -13.72 2.44 -50.66
CA GLU A 115 -13.15 2.99 -51.89
C GLU A 115 -13.14 1.94 -52.99
N LEU A 116 -13.57 2.34 -54.18
CA LEU A 116 -13.69 1.52 -55.37
C LEU A 116 -12.83 2.13 -56.48
N ILE A 117 -11.98 1.31 -57.10
CA ILE A 117 -11.09 1.73 -58.18
C ILE A 117 -11.32 0.83 -59.39
N GLY A 118 -11.46 1.44 -60.57
CA GLY A 118 -11.71 0.70 -61.80
C GLY A 118 -11.57 1.57 -63.04
N LEU A 119 -11.94 1.01 -64.19
CA LEU A 119 -11.86 1.67 -65.49
C LEU A 119 -13.23 2.11 -65.98
N ASN A 120 -13.30 3.28 -66.60
CA ASN A 120 -14.50 3.74 -67.30
C ASN A 120 -14.55 3.24 -68.77
N SER A 121 -15.53 3.71 -69.55
CA SER A 121 -15.71 3.33 -70.96
C SER A 121 -14.62 3.79 -71.92
N ILE A 122 -13.69 4.64 -71.47
CA ILE A 122 -12.57 5.20 -72.24
C ILE A 122 -11.23 4.63 -71.72
N ASN A 123 -11.26 3.61 -70.85
CA ASN A 123 -10.10 3.01 -70.19
C ASN A 123 -9.31 3.95 -69.25
N ASP A 124 -9.94 4.99 -68.71
CA ASP A 124 -9.34 5.81 -67.66
C ASP A 124 -9.64 5.25 -66.27
N PHE A 125 -8.67 5.35 -65.36
CA PHE A 125 -8.85 5.00 -63.95
C PHE A 125 -9.75 6.02 -63.25
N ILE A 126 -10.82 5.52 -62.62
CA ILE A 126 -11.73 6.29 -61.80
C ILE A 126 -11.79 5.71 -60.38
N VAL A 127 -11.99 6.60 -59.41
CA VAL A 127 -12.08 6.28 -58.00
C VAL A 127 -13.38 6.82 -57.44
N GLU A 128 -14.18 5.95 -56.83
CA GLU A 128 -15.38 6.33 -56.09
C GLU A 128 -15.24 5.98 -54.61
N LYS A 129 -15.81 6.81 -53.73
CA LYS A 129 -15.75 6.65 -52.27
C LYS A 129 -17.15 6.76 -51.68
N THR A 130 -17.46 5.93 -50.70
CA THR A 130 -18.72 6.04 -49.95
C THR A 130 -18.68 7.23 -48.99
N PRO A 131 -19.84 7.76 -48.56
CA PRO A 131 -19.93 8.47 -47.29
C PRO A 131 -19.33 7.63 -46.16
N SER A 132 -18.76 8.30 -45.16
CA SER A 132 -18.21 7.60 -44.00
C SER A 132 -19.32 7.21 -43.03
N ILE A 133 -19.18 6.04 -42.42
CA ILE A 133 -20.06 5.59 -41.33
C ILE A 133 -19.29 5.60 -40.01
N THR A 134 -19.99 5.79 -38.90
CA THR A 134 -19.41 5.73 -37.56
C THR A 134 -19.93 4.49 -36.87
N VAL A 135 -19.03 3.60 -36.47
CA VAL A 135 -19.33 2.51 -35.54
C VAL A 135 -19.06 3.04 -34.14
N ALA A 136 -20.13 3.18 -33.35
CA ALA A 136 -20.09 3.74 -32.00
C ALA A 136 -20.60 2.73 -30.96
N GLU A 137 -20.28 2.98 -29.71
CA GLU A 137 -20.87 2.23 -28.59
C GLU A 137 -22.35 2.60 -28.42
N THR A 138 -23.20 1.63 -28.08
CA THR A 138 -24.61 1.89 -27.74
C THR A 138 -24.67 2.78 -26.48
N PRO A 139 -25.30 3.97 -26.54
CA PRO A 139 -25.46 4.80 -25.35
C PRO A 139 -26.39 4.10 -24.34
N VAL A 140 -25.84 3.74 -23.19
CA VAL A 140 -26.60 3.14 -22.08
C VAL A 140 -27.53 4.20 -21.48
N SER A 141 -28.82 3.88 -21.32
CA SER A 141 -29.79 4.83 -20.76
C SER A 141 -29.48 5.12 -19.29
N THR A 142 -29.51 6.41 -18.91
CA THR A 142 -29.26 6.89 -17.54
C THR A 142 -30.23 6.30 -16.50
N ALA A 143 -31.41 5.84 -16.93
CA ALA A 143 -32.40 5.21 -16.06
C ALA A 143 -31.91 3.85 -15.52
N THR A 144 -31.24 3.04 -16.35
CA THR A 144 -30.72 1.72 -15.97
C THR A 144 -29.51 1.84 -15.04
N VAL A 145 -28.64 2.81 -15.32
CA VAL A 145 -27.46 3.10 -14.47
C VAL A 145 -27.91 3.59 -13.09
N SER A 146 -28.91 4.47 -13.02
CA SER A 146 -29.41 4.98 -11.73
C SER A 146 -30.03 3.90 -10.86
N GLU A 147 -30.67 2.89 -11.44
CA GLU A 147 -31.31 1.80 -10.69
C GLU A 147 -30.27 0.79 -10.17
N ILE A 148 -29.26 0.46 -10.98
CA ILE A 148 -28.13 -0.40 -10.59
C ILE A 148 -27.31 0.29 -9.49
N VAL A 149 -26.93 1.56 -9.69
CA VAL A 149 -26.17 2.34 -8.70
C VAL A 149 -26.94 2.45 -7.39
N LYS A 150 -28.26 2.64 -7.43
CA LYS A 150 -29.08 2.68 -6.22
C LYS A 150 -29.10 1.34 -5.49
N ASN A 151 -29.27 0.23 -6.21
CA ASN A 151 -29.31 -1.11 -5.62
C ASN A 151 -27.96 -1.49 -4.99
N GLU A 152 -26.85 -1.21 -5.67
CA GLU A 152 -25.50 -1.43 -5.12
C GLU A 152 -25.22 -0.51 -3.92
N THR A 153 -25.64 0.75 -3.99
CA THR A 153 -25.48 1.70 -2.88
C THR A 153 -26.26 1.26 -1.64
N ASP A 154 -27.49 0.76 -1.81
CA ASP A 154 -28.31 0.27 -0.69
C ASP A 154 -27.73 -1.04 -0.09
N ALA A 155 -27.18 -1.93 -0.91
CA ALA A 155 -26.51 -3.14 -0.45
C ALA A 155 -25.24 -2.82 0.37
N ILE A 156 -24.37 -1.95 -0.16
CA ILE A 156 -23.15 -1.50 0.54
C ILE A 156 -23.50 -0.80 1.86
N ARG A 157 -24.55 0.01 1.86
CA ARG A 157 -25.01 0.71 3.07
C ARG A 157 -25.50 -0.26 4.15
N GLN A 158 -26.20 -1.33 3.78
CA GLN A 158 -26.61 -2.37 4.74
C GLN A 158 -25.41 -3.13 5.32
N GLU A 159 -24.42 -3.46 4.48
CA GLU A 159 -23.21 -4.12 4.93
C GLU A 159 -22.38 -3.23 5.88
N PHE A 160 -22.28 -1.94 5.57
CA PHE A 160 -21.63 -0.96 6.43
C PHE A 160 -22.31 -0.82 7.80
N GLU A 161 -23.64 -0.77 7.86
CA GLU A 161 -24.39 -0.70 9.13
C GLU A 161 -24.23 -2.00 9.94
N ALA A 162 -24.20 -3.16 9.29
CA ALA A 162 -23.93 -4.44 9.94
C ALA A 162 -22.51 -4.50 10.52
N TYR A 163 -21.52 -4.02 9.76
CA TYR A 163 -20.13 -3.91 10.20
C TYR A 163 -19.98 -2.96 11.39
N LYS A 164 -20.61 -1.79 11.32
CA LYS A 164 -20.65 -0.82 12.42
C LYS A 164 -21.25 -1.43 13.69
N THR A 165 -22.40 -2.10 13.57
CA THR A 165 -23.07 -2.75 14.71
C THR A 165 -22.21 -3.85 15.33
N ARG A 166 -21.47 -4.62 14.52
CA ARG A 166 -20.52 -5.63 15.02
C ARG A 166 -19.36 -4.98 15.77
N THR A 167 -18.79 -3.93 15.19
CA THR A 167 -17.67 -3.17 15.79
C THR A 167 -18.09 -2.54 17.11
N ASP A 168 -19.29 -1.94 17.19
CA ASP A 168 -19.82 -1.36 18.44
C ASP A 168 -20.00 -2.43 19.53
N ARG A 169 -20.43 -3.64 19.17
CA ARG A 169 -20.55 -4.77 20.10
C ARG A 169 -19.18 -5.23 20.59
N GLU A 170 -18.23 -5.45 19.68
CA GLU A 170 -16.85 -5.84 20.03
C GLU A 170 -16.19 -4.79 20.93
N LEU A 171 -16.36 -3.50 20.62
CA LEU A 171 -15.88 -2.41 21.46
C LEU A 171 -16.51 -2.43 22.84
N SER A 172 -17.83 -2.67 22.94
CA SER A 172 -18.52 -2.79 24.24
C SER A 172 -17.99 -3.97 25.06
N ASP A 173 -17.72 -5.11 24.43
CA ASP A 173 -17.18 -6.29 25.10
C ASP A 173 -15.75 -6.05 25.59
N ILE A 174 -14.91 -5.40 24.78
CA ILE A 174 -13.56 -4.99 25.17
C ILE A 174 -13.61 -4.01 26.34
N LEU A 175 -14.50 -3.02 26.32
CA LEU A 175 -14.67 -2.06 27.42
C LEU A 175 -15.09 -2.74 28.72
N ASN A 176 -15.94 -3.77 28.65
CA ASN A 176 -16.32 -4.57 29.81
C ASN A 176 -15.14 -5.38 30.34
N LEU A 177 -14.36 -6.03 29.46
CA LEU A 177 -13.14 -6.77 29.85
C LEU A 177 -12.09 -5.85 30.51
N ILE A 178 -11.90 -4.64 29.98
CA ILE A 178 -11.00 -3.64 30.57
C ILE A 178 -11.48 -3.27 31.98
N ARG A 179 -12.78 -3.02 32.15
CA ARG A 179 -13.37 -2.70 33.46
C ARG A 179 -13.17 -3.83 34.47
N GLU A 180 -13.41 -5.08 34.07
CA GLU A 180 -13.22 -6.25 34.94
C GLU A 180 -11.75 -6.44 35.32
N ASN A 181 -10.83 -6.30 34.37
CA ASN A 181 -9.40 -6.39 34.64
C ASN A 181 -8.92 -5.27 35.59
N GLN A 182 -9.39 -4.03 35.41
CA GLN A 182 -9.09 -2.92 36.32
C GLN A 182 -9.61 -3.19 37.73
N LEU A 183 -10.83 -3.70 37.88
CA LEU A 183 -11.39 -4.08 39.18
C LEU A 183 -10.58 -5.20 39.86
N SER A 184 -10.14 -6.20 39.10
CA SER A 184 -9.29 -7.27 39.62
C SER A 184 -7.94 -6.74 40.11
N GLN A 185 -7.32 -5.80 39.37
CA GLN A 185 -6.08 -5.17 39.79
C GLN A 185 -6.25 -4.32 41.05
N LEU A 186 -7.35 -3.57 41.17
CA LEU A 186 -7.66 -2.80 42.38
C LEU A 186 -7.80 -3.70 43.61
N ASN A 187 -8.53 -4.81 43.49
CA ASN A 187 -8.68 -5.78 44.59
C ASN A 187 -7.32 -6.37 45.03
N TYR A 188 -6.45 -6.70 44.08
CA TYR A 188 -5.11 -7.19 44.39
C TYR A 188 -4.25 -6.13 45.13
N LEU A 189 -4.35 -4.87 44.71
CA LEU A 189 -3.66 -3.76 45.39
C LEU A 189 -4.19 -3.52 46.81
N GLU A 190 -5.50 -3.66 47.02
CA GLU A 190 -6.10 -3.58 48.37
C GLU A 190 -5.59 -4.70 49.28
N GLU A 191 -5.51 -5.94 48.79
CA GLU A 191 -4.98 -7.07 49.55
C GLU A 191 -3.49 -6.86 49.91
N LEU A 192 -2.69 -6.39 48.94
CA LEU A 192 -1.28 -6.09 49.15
C LEU A 192 -1.09 -4.96 50.16
N SER A 193 -1.91 -3.89 50.07
CA SER A 193 -1.95 -2.78 51.02
C SER A 193 -2.28 -3.24 52.44
N GLY A 194 -3.25 -4.15 52.58
CA GLY A 194 -3.61 -4.76 53.86
C GLY A 194 -2.45 -5.55 54.49
N ASN A 195 -1.75 -6.35 53.67
CA ASN A 195 -0.57 -7.11 54.13
C ASN A 195 0.56 -6.16 54.57
N PHE A 196 0.87 -5.12 53.79
CA PHE A 196 1.86 -4.11 54.18
C PHE A 196 1.48 -3.40 55.49
N THR A 197 0.21 -3.04 55.67
CA THR A 197 -0.28 -2.40 56.90
C THR A 197 -0.09 -3.31 58.13
N SER A 198 -0.34 -4.61 57.97
CA SER A 198 -0.09 -5.61 59.02
C SER A 198 1.40 -5.72 59.36
N GLN A 199 2.27 -5.76 58.34
CA GLN A 199 3.72 -5.79 58.54
C GLN A 199 4.23 -4.53 59.24
N ILE A 200 3.78 -3.34 58.82
CA ILE A 200 4.13 -2.07 59.45
C ILE A 200 3.71 -2.06 60.93
N SER A 201 2.51 -2.56 61.23
CA SER A 201 2.02 -2.64 62.62
C SER A 201 2.89 -3.58 63.47
N SER A 202 3.32 -4.71 62.93
CA SER A 202 4.23 -5.62 63.64
C SER A 202 5.62 -5.01 63.86
N LEU A 203 6.17 -4.31 62.87
CA LEU A 203 7.42 -3.56 62.99
C LEU A 203 7.32 -2.42 64.00
N SER A 204 6.19 -1.70 64.04
CA SER A 204 5.94 -0.64 65.03
C SER A 204 5.98 -1.21 66.44
N ASN A 205 5.32 -2.35 66.68
CA ASN A 205 5.35 -3.00 67.99
C ASN A 205 6.78 -3.43 68.41
N ILE A 206 7.58 -3.91 67.45
CA ILE A 206 8.99 -4.25 67.70
C ILE A 206 9.80 -3.00 68.03
N TYR A 207 9.60 -1.92 67.28
CA TYR A 207 10.24 -0.64 67.51
C TYR A 207 9.91 -0.07 68.89
N ASP A 208 8.64 -0.09 69.29
CA ASP A 208 8.21 0.38 70.61
C ASP A 208 8.83 -0.47 71.73
N SER A 209 8.91 -1.79 71.54
CA SER A 209 9.58 -2.70 72.47
C SER A 209 11.09 -2.43 72.58
N LEU A 210 11.75 -2.15 71.46
CA LEU A 210 13.17 -1.81 71.41
C LEU A 210 13.43 -0.45 72.07
N ASN A 211 12.61 0.56 71.77
CA ASN A 211 12.71 1.87 72.41
C ASN A 211 12.52 1.78 73.92
N ALA A 212 11.54 1.01 74.41
CA ALA A 212 11.36 0.79 75.84
C ALA A 212 12.62 0.17 76.49
N ARG A 213 13.31 -0.74 75.78
CA ARG A 213 14.58 -1.35 76.23
C ARG A 213 15.74 -0.35 76.18
N VAL A 214 15.85 0.45 75.13
CA VAL A 214 16.87 1.51 75.00
C VAL A 214 16.69 2.55 76.11
N THR A 215 15.48 3.04 76.35
CA THR A 215 15.20 3.97 77.45
C THR A 215 15.51 3.37 78.83
N ALA A 216 15.30 2.06 79.02
CA ALA A 216 15.74 1.36 80.24
C ALA A 216 17.28 1.27 80.36
N LEU A 217 17.99 1.13 79.23
CA LEU A 217 19.46 1.13 79.17
C LEU A 217 20.04 2.54 79.38
N GLU A 218 19.40 3.57 78.83
CA GLU A 218 19.77 4.98 79.04
C GLU A 218 19.59 5.39 80.52
N ASN A 219 18.52 4.95 81.16
CA ASN A 219 18.28 5.17 82.59
C ASN A 219 19.17 4.33 83.52
N SER A 220 19.90 3.33 83.01
CA SER A 220 20.85 2.51 83.77
C SER A 220 22.31 2.95 83.64
N GLY A 221 22.58 4.11 83.02
CA GLY A 221 23.80 4.87 83.21
C GLY A 221 25.07 4.23 82.63
N CYS A 222 25.37 4.57 81.38
CA CYS A 222 26.73 4.84 80.92
C CYS A 222 26.66 5.86 79.77
N GLY A 223 27.06 7.09 80.06
CA GLY A 223 27.04 8.18 79.10
C GLY A 223 28.16 8.05 78.07
N CYS A 224 27.82 8.26 76.80
CA CYS A 224 28.72 8.75 75.75
C CYS A 224 27.85 9.46 74.68
N SER A 225 28.24 10.68 74.33
CA SER A 225 27.57 11.55 73.36
C SER A 225 28.32 11.53 72.03
N ALA A 226 27.61 11.35 70.91
CA ALA A 226 27.94 11.78 69.55
C ALA A 226 26.76 11.34 68.66
N GLY A 227 26.14 12.11 67.77
CA GLY A 227 26.63 13.17 66.90
C GLY A 227 26.19 12.79 65.48
N GLU A 228 24.99 13.21 65.06
CA GLU A 228 24.43 12.91 63.73
C GLU A 228 25.20 13.67 62.64
N SER A 229 25.60 12.94 61.59
CA SER A 229 26.12 13.51 60.35
C SER A 229 25.23 13.07 59.19
N THR A 230 24.44 14.02 58.67
CA THR A 230 23.70 13.89 57.42
C THR A 230 24.57 14.42 56.29
N THR A 231 24.79 13.61 55.25
CA THR A 231 25.33 14.09 53.96
C THR A 231 24.34 13.70 52.86
N GLN A 232 23.65 14.71 52.34
CA GLN A 232 22.85 14.64 51.12
C GLN A 232 23.77 14.49 49.89
N ALA A 233 23.41 13.58 48.99
CA ALA A 233 24.04 13.42 47.68
C ALA A 233 23.64 14.56 46.71
N PRO A 234 24.49 14.93 45.74
CA PRO A 234 24.21 16.01 44.80
C PRO A 234 23.16 15.61 43.73
N PRO A 235 22.49 16.59 43.08
CA PRO A 235 21.47 16.32 42.08
C PRO A 235 22.07 15.70 40.81
N ALA A 236 21.44 14.64 40.31
CA ALA A 236 21.81 13.98 39.06
C ALA A 236 21.63 14.93 37.85
N LEU A 237 22.59 14.93 36.92
CA LEU A 237 22.44 15.50 35.59
C LEU A 237 21.37 14.72 34.81
N ILE A 238 20.14 15.23 34.81
CA ILE A 238 19.04 14.70 33.99
C ILE A 238 19.29 15.15 32.54
N GLY A 239 19.94 14.32 31.72
CA GLY A 239 20.18 14.65 30.32
C GLY A 239 21.14 13.77 29.52
N GLN A 240 21.78 12.76 30.12
CA GLN A 240 22.69 11.87 29.39
C GLN A 240 22.25 10.41 29.34
N GLN A 241 21.21 10.01 30.07
CA GLN A 241 20.80 8.61 30.15
C GLN A 241 19.68 8.28 29.16
N TRP A 242 19.87 7.16 28.47
CA TRP A 242 18.83 6.51 27.70
C TRP A 242 17.62 6.17 28.58
N PRO A 243 16.38 6.34 28.11
CA PRO A 243 15.20 6.16 28.97
C PRO A 243 15.00 4.73 29.47
N VAL A 244 14.20 4.61 30.53
CA VAL A 244 13.82 3.36 31.20
C VAL A 244 13.14 2.37 30.26
N GLY A 245 13.41 1.07 30.47
CA GLY A 245 12.73 -0.02 29.77
C GLY A 245 13.66 -0.92 28.96
N THR A 246 13.04 -1.87 28.26
CA THR A 246 13.64 -2.68 27.20
C THR A 246 13.04 -2.26 25.87
N TYR A 247 13.87 -2.09 24.85
CA TYR A 247 13.44 -1.60 23.52
C TYR A 247 14.54 -1.84 22.50
N GLY A 248 14.25 -1.57 21.23
CA GLY A 248 15.24 -1.55 20.16
C GLY A 248 15.15 -0.32 19.29
N LEU A 249 16.26 -0.01 18.63
CA LEU A 249 16.38 1.00 17.60
C LEU A 249 17.02 0.37 16.36
N TYR A 250 16.81 0.99 15.20
CA TYR A 250 17.56 0.62 14.00
C TYR A 250 19.04 0.97 14.18
N GLN A 251 19.95 0.12 13.70
CA GLN A 251 21.39 0.31 13.88
C GLN A 251 21.98 1.25 12.81
N PRO A 252 22.59 2.38 13.22
CA PRO A 252 23.38 3.20 12.32
C PRO A 252 24.73 2.58 11.95
N GLN A 253 25.31 3.05 10.85
CA GLN A 253 26.68 2.75 10.45
C GLN A 253 27.70 3.14 11.52
N ALA A 254 27.41 4.17 12.31
CA ALA A 254 28.22 4.58 13.46
C ALA A 254 28.22 3.57 14.62
N GLY A 255 27.37 2.53 14.57
CA GLY A 255 27.16 1.57 15.65
C GLY A 255 26.03 1.97 16.60
N CYS A 256 25.78 1.12 17.60
CA CYS A 256 24.76 1.41 18.62
C CYS A 256 25.15 2.60 19.50
N PRO A 257 24.17 3.33 20.05
CA PRO A 257 24.42 4.52 20.85
C PRO A 257 24.90 4.12 22.26
N GLN A 258 26.13 3.62 22.34
CA GLN A 258 26.81 3.25 23.58
C GLN A 258 27.47 4.47 24.21
N ASP A 259 26.70 5.21 25.00
CA ASP A 259 27.17 6.44 25.65
C ASP A 259 26.96 6.49 27.16
N THR A 260 26.29 5.49 27.76
CA THR A 260 26.14 5.40 29.21
C THR A 260 26.50 4.05 29.80
N SER A 261 27.00 4.07 31.04
CA SER A 261 27.23 2.85 31.83
C SER A 261 25.94 2.16 32.26
N THR A 262 24.77 2.81 32.08
CA THR A 262 23.47 2.32 32.55
C THR A 262 22.68 1.56 31.49
N THR A 263 23.06 1.67 30.22
CA THR A 263 22.37 1.01 29.11
C THR A 263 23.34 0.12 28.35
N GLN A 264 23.06 -1.19 28.35
CA GLN A 264 23.82 -2.16 27.59
C GLN A 264 23.10 -2.46 26.28
N TRP A 265 23.78 -2.18 25.18
CA TRP A 265 23.28 -2.44 23.84
C TRP A 265 23.85 -3.75 23.31
N THR A 266 22.98 -4.62 22.83
CA THR A 266 23.31 -5.77 22.00
C THR A 266 22.92 -5.49 20.55
N THR A 267 23.39 -6.33 19.65
CA THR A 267 23.08 -6.22 18.21
C THR A 267 22.41 -7.48 17.72
N GLY A 268 21.55 -7.33 16.71
CA GLY A 268 21.07 -8.44 15.91
C GLY A 268 20.61 -7.98 14.54
N TYR A 269 20.27 -8.94 13.69
CA TYR A 269 19.79 -8.64 12.36
C TYR A 269 18.82 -9.69 11.83
N ARG A 270 17.93 -9.24 10.96
CA ARG A 270 17.11 -10.04 10.06
C ARG A 270 17.58 -9.77 8.63
N ARG A 271 17.97 -10.81 7.91
CA ARG A 271 18.28 -10.76 6.48
C ARG A 271 17.11 -11.35 5.71
N HIS A 272 16.35 -10.52 5.02
CA HIS A 272 15.26 -10.89 4.12
C HIS A 272 15.82 -11.39 2.79
N HIS A 273 15.29 -12.49 2.26
CA HIS A 273 15.49 -12.87 0.86
C HIS A 273 14.33 -12.35 0.03
N THR A 274 14.57 -11.25 -0.67
CA THR A 274 13.55 -10.53 -1.44
C THR A 274 13.42 -11.10 -2.86
N VAL A 275 12.36 -10.72 -3.58
CA VAL A 275 11.93 -11.37 -4.83
C VAL A 275 13.08 -11.46 -5.85
N SER A 276 13.23 -12.64 -6.48
CA SER A 276 14.21 -12.84 -7.55
C SER A 276 13.69 -12.29 -8.88
N GLY A 277 14.51 -11.48 -9.58
CA GLY A 277 14.14 -10.84 -10.85
C GLY A 277 14.33 -9.31 -10.82
N THR A 278 13.25 -8.55 -11.06
CA THR A 278 13.25 -7.08 -10.91
C THR A 278 13.04 -6.69 -9.44
N ASN A 279 14.08 -6.86 -8.62
CA ASN A 279 14.05 -6.44 -7.22
C ASN A 279 14.02 -4.90 -7.11
N MET A 280 13.12 -4.37 -6.29
CA MET A 280 12.96 -2.95 -6.03
C MET A 280 13.53 -2.49 -4.68
N ASP A 281 14.18 -3.35 -3.91
CA ASP A 281 14.82 -2.99 -2.63
C ASP A 281 15.64 -1.71 -2.76
N GLU A 282 15.34 -0.74 -1.92
CA GLU A 282 15.95 0.58 -2.02
C GLU A 282 16.10 1.20 -0.63
N VAL A 283 17.09 2.07 -0.49
CA VAL A 283 17.28 2.92 0.69
C VAL A 283 17.46 4.35 0.25
N SER A 284 17.11 5.29 1.13
CA SER A 284 17.30 6.71 0.87
C SER A 284 18.75 7.02 0.45
N PRO A 285 18.96 7.88 -0.55
CA PRO A 285 20.31 8.28 -0.98
C PRO A 285 21.15 8.82 0.18
N GLY A 286 22.37 8.29 0.34
CA GLY A 286 23.24 8.68 1.44
C GLY A 286 22.80 8.19 2.82
N SER A 287 21.99 7.13 2.88
CA SER A 287 21.54 6.54 4.16
C SER A 287 22.70 6.17 5.08
N HIS A 288 22.45 6.32 6.38
CA HIS A 288 23.43 6.03 7.43
C HIS A 288 23.19 4.68 8.10
N PHE A 289 22.57 3.74 7.39
CA PHE A 289 22.29 2.40 7.88
C PHE A 289 23.57 1.57 8.04
N ALA A 290 23.58 0.68 9.04
CA ALA A 290 24.67 -0.27 9.21
C ALA A 290 24.84 -1.21 8.01
N GLN A 291 26.07 -1.33 7.52
CA GLN A 291 26.39 -2.10 6.32
C GLN A 291 26.64 -3.59 6.61
N PRO A 292 26.42 -4.49 5.63
CA PRO A 292 25.67 -4.24 4.40
C PRO A 292 24.18 -4.07 4.69
N VAL A 293 23.54 -3.18 3.92
CA VAL A 293 22.08 -2.96 3.96
C VAL A 293 21.40 -3.75 2.85
N LEU A 294 21.97 -3.69 1.65
CA LEU A 294 21.57 -4.46 0.48
C LEU A 294 22.72 -5.38 0.07
N SER A 295 22.40 -6.58 -0.40
CA SER A 295 23.37 -7.49 -0.99
C SER A 295 22.75 -8.28 -2.13
N THR A 296 23.56 -8.73 -3.07
CA THR A 296 23.12 -9.58 -4.18
C THR A 296 24.13 -10.70 -4.37
N VAL A 297 23.64 -11.94 -4.41
CA VAL A 297 24.46 -13.14 -4.62
C VAL A 297 23.81 -14.00 -5.69
N GLY A 298 24.40 -13.98 -6.90
CA GLY A 298 23.77 -14.59 -8.07
C GLY A 298 22.50 -13.84 -8.45
N SER A 299 21.36 -14.55 -8.51
CA SER A 299 20.03 -13.98 -8.77
C SER A 299 19.25 -13.65 -7.50
N ASN A 300 19.83 -13.88 -6.32
CA ASN A 300 19.17 -13.63 -5.04
C ASN A 300 19.55 -12.26 -4.52
N HIS A 301 18.56 -11.55 -3.99
CA HIS A 301 18.74 -10.25 -3.39
C HIS A 301 18.39 -10.29 -1.91
N TYR A 302 19.09 -9.48 -1.11
CA TYR A 302 18.92 -9.49 0.32
C TYR A 302 18.86 -8.09 0.91
N PHE A 303 17.87 -7.88 1.77
CA PHE A 303 17.75 -6.71 2.62
C PHE A 303 18.11 -7.05 4.07
N PHE A 304 18.97 -6.26 4.69
CA PHE A 304 19.43 -6.48 6.07
C PHE A 304 18.84 -5.42 7.00
N GLN A 305 17.88 -5.83 7.83
CA GLN A 305 17.45 -5.06 8.99
C GLN A 305 18.40 -5.31 10.16
N ARG A 306 19.11 -4.28 10.61
CA ARG A 306 20.05 -4.37 11.74
C ARG A 306 19.54 -3.55 12.91
N PHE A 307 19.66 -4.10 14.11
CA PHE A 307 19.06 -3.53 15.31
C PHE A 307 20.09 -3.36 16.42
N CYS A 308 19.88 -2.31 17.19
CA CYS A 308 20.47 -2.08 18.51
C CYS A 308 19.40 -2.36 19.55
N MET A 309 19.65 -3.33 20.43
CA MET A 309 18.66 -3.80 21.40
C MET A 309 19.13 -3.55 22.83
N VAL A 310 18.21 -3.09 23.67
CA VAL A 310 18.36 -3.02 25.12
C VAL A 310 17.59 -4.21 25.70
N ASP A 311 18.29 -5.31 25.95
CA ASP A 311 17.70 -6.58 26.40
C ASP A 311 17.40 -6.61 27.90
N SER A 312 18.17 -5.85 28.68
CA SER A 312 18.01 -5.71 30.12
C SER A 312 17.38 -4.36 30.47
N LEU A 313 16.56 -4.31 31.51
CA LEU A 313 15.87 -3.09 31.94
C LEU A 313 16.87 -1.93 32.16
N SER A 314 16.84 -0.93 31.28
CA SER A 314 17.54 0.33 31.52
C SER A 314 16.84 1.10 32.64
N THR A 315 17.60 1.78 33.49
CA THR A 315 17.13 2.49 34.70
C THR A 315 17.09 4.01 34.54
N GLY A 316 17.14 4.52 33.30
CA GLY A 316 17.13 5.96 33.02
C GLY A 316 15.78 6.65 33.28
N PRO A 317 15.60 7.89 32.78
CA PRO A 317 14.36 8.64 32.95
C PRO A 317 13.19 8.03 32.16
N SER A 318 11.96 8.47 32.42
CA SER A 318 10.83 8.12 31.55
C SER A 318 11.01 8.66 30.13
N TRP A 319 10.50 7.93 29.15
CA TRP A 319 10.50 8.39 27.76
C TRP A 319 9.70 9.69 27.61
N PRO A 320 10.23 10.70 26.91
CA PRO A 320 9.56 11.98 26.72
C PRO A 320 8.30 11.85 25.85
N ILE A 321 7.30 12.69 26.12
CA ILE A 321 6.12 12.87 25.26
C ILE A 321 6.55 13.31 23.86
N GLY A 322 5.90 12.81 22.80
CA GLY A 322 6.30 13.13 21.43
C GLY A 322 5.58 12.33 20.36
N SER A 323 6.13 12.40 19.13
CA SER A 323 5.61 11.69 17.95
C SER A 323 6.72 10.86 17.29
N TYR A 324 6.95 9.65 17.79
CA TYR A 324 8.01 8.75 17.32
C TYR A 324 7.73 7.30 17.73
N CYS A 325 8.32 6.34 17.01
CA CYS A 325 8.29 4.94 17.42
C CYS A 325 9.69 4.35 17.63
N ILE A 326 9.72 3.25 18.39
CA ILE A 326 10.87 2.39 18.65
C ILE A 326 10.45 0.93 18.47
N ASN A 327 11.40 0.01 18.34
CA ASN A 327 11.09 -1.41 18.31
C ASN A 327 10.72 -1.92 19.71
N ARG A 328 9.66 -2.72 19.80
CA ARG A 328 9.25 -3.34 21.07
C ARG A 328 10.22 -4.43 21.45
N LYS A 329 10.52 -4.54 22.75
CA LYS A 329 11.32 -5.63 23.30
C LYS A 329 10.86 -5.98 24.71
N GLY A 330 10.79 -7.27 25.01
CA GLY A 330 10.49 -7.76 26.36
C GLY A 330 8.99 -8.02 26.59
N GLY A 331 8.21 -8.16 25.52
CA GLY A 331 6.80 -8.52 25.55
C GLY A 331 5.83 -7.36 25.77
N ALA A 332 6.33 -6.17 26.15
CA ALA A 332 5.52 -4.99 26.40
C ALA A 332 6.25 -3.71 25.99
N CYS A 333 5.49 -2.64 25.78
CA CYS A 333 6.05 -1.33 25.51
C CYS A 333 6.48 -0.61 26.79
N PRO A 334 7.54 0.23 26.74
CA PRO A 334 7.83 1.16 27.83
C PRO A 334 6.62 2.06 28.14
N GLY A 335 6.56 2.57 29.38
CA GLY A 335 5.45 3.41 29.83
C GLY A 335 5.17 4.59 28.90
N GLY A 336 3.89 4.78 28.56
CA GLY A 336 3.39 5.86 27.70
C GLY A 336 3.31 5.53 26.22
N PHE A 337 3.88 4.41 25.75
CA PHE A 337 3.78 4.00 24.35
C PHE A 337 2.57 3.09 24.10
N ASN A 338 2.02 3.20 22.89
CA ASN A 338 1.05 2.25 22.36
C ASN A 338 1.75 1.18 21.51
N SER A 339 1.26 -0.05 21.54
CA SER A 339 1.83 -1.17 20.80
C SER A 339 1.12 -1.39 19.48
N GLY A 340 1.89 -1.68 18.43
CA GLY A 340 1.40 -2.17 17.14
C GLY A 340 2.43 -3.06 16.46
N TYR A 341 2.11 -3.62 15.31
CA TYR A 341 3.07 -4.33 14.47
C TYR A 341 2.88 -4.07 12.98
N ILE A 342 3.94 -4.35 12.22
CA ILE A 342 3.91 -4.51 10.77
C ILE A 342 4.24 -5.97 10.44
N GLU A 343 3.46 -6.58 9.56
CA GLU A 343 3.80 -7.84 8.89
C GLU A 343 4.35 -7.56 7.50
N ILE A 344 5.43 -8.25 7.17
CA ILE A 344 6.18 -8.15 5.92
C ILE A 344 6.19 -9.56 5.31
N ASP A 345 5.58 -9.69 4.14
CA ASP A 345 5.54 -10.93 3.35
C ASP A 345 6.62 -10.90 2.26
N ASP A 346 7.85 -11.15 2.68
CA ASP A 346 9.06 -11.11 1.85
C ASP A 346 9.26 -12.37 0.99
N ASN A 347 8.17 -13.07 0.61
CA ASN A 347 8.16 -14.29 -0.19
C ASN A 347 8.85 -15.52 0.47
N GLY A 348 9.26 -15.39 1.73
CA GLY A 348 9.45 -16.44 2.73
C GLY A 348 10.17 -17.72 2.27
N THR A 349 11.23 -17.57 1.50
CA THR A 349 12.07 -18.71 1.09
C THR A 349 12.94 -19.23 2.25
N ASP A 350 13.56 -20.39 2.07
CA ASP A 350 14.47 -21.04 3.04
C ASP A 350 15.80 -20.29 3.30
N GLN A 351 15.99 -19.10 2.71
CA GLN A 351 17.24 -18.33 2.79
C GLN A 351 17.20 -17.16 3.78
N ASP A 352 16.08 -16.99 4.45
CA ASP A 352 15.90 -16.03 5.51
C ASP A 352 16.79 -16.34 6.72
N ILE A 353 17.50 -15.33 7.24
CA ILE A 353 18.40 -15.50 8.39
C ILE A 353 18.07 -14.49 9.48
N VAL A 354 18.05 -14.99 10.72
CA VAL A 354 18.06 -14.19 11.95
C VAL A 354 19.34 -14.45 12.75
N SER A 355 19.85 -13.43 13.41
CA SER A 355 21.00 -13.55 14.32
C SER A 355 20.99 -12.47 15.39
N GLY A 356 21.60 -12.76 16.54
CA GLY A 356 21.72 -11.82 17.65
C GLY A 356 20.39 -11.51 18.33
N SER A 357 20.30 -10.34 18.97
CA SER A 357 19.06 -9.90 19.62
C SER A 357 18.18 -9.11 18.67
N LEU A 358 16.88 -9.43 18.66
CA LEU A 358 15.90 -8.85 17.78
C LEU A 358 14.75 -8.19 18.56
N PRO A 359 13.98 -7.28 17.93
CA PRO A 359 12.68 -6.86 18.42
C PRO A 359 11.76 -8.05 18.70
N ASP A 360 10.74 -7.82 19.52
CA ASP A 360 9.63 -8.76 19.62
C ASP A 360 9.01 -8.95 18.23
N GLY A 361 8.73 -10.20 17.86
CA GLY A 361 8.29 -10.51 16.51
C GLY A 361 8.21 -11.99 16.20
N THR A 362 7.76 -12.30 14.98
CA THR A 362 7.88 -13.62 14.36
C THR A 362 8.78 -13.48 13.15
N TYR A 363 9.82 -14.30 13.07
CA TYR A 363 10.82 -14.23 12.01
C TYR A 363 10.87 -15.57 11.25
N SER A 364 9.71 -15.96 10.72
CA SER A 364 9.53 -17.10 9.83
C SER A 364 9.22 -16.59 8.41
N THR A 365 8.48 -17.37 7.63
CA THR A 365 8.00 -17.04 6.27
C THR A 365 7.33 -15.67 6.17
N ILE A 366 6.63 -15.23 7.22
CA ILE A 366 6.08 -13.87 7.34
C ILE A 366 6.79 -13.20 8.50
N THR A 367 7.44 -12.08 8.23
CA THR A 367 8.16 -11.33 9.25
C THR A 367 7.22 -10.35 9.95
N ARG A 368 6.88 -10.59 11.22
CA ARG A 368 6.15 -9.64 12.06
C ARG A 368 7.13 -8.93 12.99
N ILE A 369 7.13 -7.60 12.98
CA ILE A 369 7.95 -6.77 13.89
C ILE A 369 7.02 -5.89 14.72
N TYR A 370 7.15 -5.96 16.04
CA TYR A 370 6.38 -5.10 16.95
C TYR A 370 7.10 -3.77 17.20
N TYR A 371 6.29 -2.72 17.31
CA TYR A 371 6.69 -1.35 17.56
C TYR A 371 5.97 -0.80 18.79
N CYS A 372 6.60 0.19 19.39
CA CYS A 372 6.04 1.03 20.43
C CYS A 372 6.04 2.45 19.90
N CYS A 373 4.87 3.08 19.80
CA CYS A 373 4.72 4.44 19.29
C CYS A 373 4.20 5.43 20.35
N ARG A 374 4.79 6.62 20.39
CA ARG A 374 4.25 7.82 21.05
C ARG A 374 3.60 8.71 20.00
N VAL A 375 2.43 9.24 20.32
CA VAL A 375 1.70 10.26 19.53
C VAL A 375 1.08 11.33 20.43
N ASP A 376 1.54 11.39 21.67
CA ASP A 376 0.98 12.22 22.75
C ASP A 376 1.71 13.56 22.88
N GLY A 377 2.50 13.95 21.86
CA GLY A 377 3.23 15.20 21.82
C GLY A 377 3.43 15.72 20.40
N ASN A 378 3.89 16.97 20.30
CA ASN A 378 4.18 17.62 19.02
C ASN A 378 5.63 17.32 18.59
N ALA A 379 5.80 16.78 17.38
CA ALA A 379 7.10 16.48 16.77
C ALA A 379 8.04 17.71 16.68
N GLU A 380 7.50 18.92 16.58
CA GLU A 380 8.28 20.16 16.49
C GLU A 380 8.82 20.64 17.85
N THR A 381 8.33 20.09 18.96
CA THR A 381 8.85 20.38 20.30
C THR A 381 10.05 19.46 20.58
N PRO A 382 11.28 19.98 20.76
CA PRO A 382 12.45 19.14 20.98
C PRO A 382 12.34 18.29 22.24
N ILE A 383 12.52 16.97 22.10
CA ILE A 383 12.61 16.04 23.23
C ILE A 383 14.05 15.88 23.70
N SER A 384 14.23 15.55 24.97
CA SER A 384 15.54 15.25 25.54
C SER A 384 15.82 13.75 25.46
N LEU A 385 16.77 13.37 24.61
CA LEU A 385 17.38 12.04 24.52
C LEU A 385 18.91 12.21 24.52
N PRO A 386 19.68 11.15 24.80
CA PRO A 386 21.14 11.20 24.67
C PRO A 386 21.56 11.68 23.27
N ASN A 387 22.50 12.61 23.23
CA ASN A 387 22.86 13.37 22.03
C ASN A 387 24.36 13.29 21.70
N THR A 388 25.05 12.27 22.21
CA THR A 388 26.50 12.11 21.99
C THR A 388 26.84 11.19 20.82
N ARG A 389 25.89 10.34 20.40
CA ARG A 389 26.02 9.38 19.32
C ARG A 389 24.82 9.45 18.38
N PRO A 390 25.01 9.18 17.08
CA PRO A 390 23.89 9.08 16.17
C PRO A 390 22.97 7.91 16.49
N PHE A 391 21.68 8.07 16.21
CA PHE A 391 20.67 7.02 16.37
C PHE A 391 19.49 7.23 15.42
N TYR A 392 18.65 6.21 15.29
CA TYR A 392 17.39 6.29 14.57
C TYR A 392 16.20 6.27 15.52
N LEU A 393 15.16 7.04 15.19
CA LEU A 393 13.79 6.75 15.61
C LEU A 393 12.95 6.50 14.35
N TYR A 394 11.88 5.74 14.48
CA TYR A 394 10.93 5.64 13.38
C TYR A 394 10.00 6.85 13.38
N ARG A 395 9.69 7.34 12.17
CA ARG A 395 8.75 8.45 12.01
C ARG A 395 7.32 7.94 12.20
N ILE A 396 6.49 8.73 12.88
CA ILE A 396 5.04 8.57 12.87
C ILE A 396 4.42 9.95 12.73
N GLY A 397 3.54 10.12 11.75
CA GLY A 397 2.93 11.40 11.36
C GLY A 397 3.54 11.99 10.09
N VAL A 398 3.76 13.31 10.07
CA VAL A 398 4.20 14.02 8.85
C VAL A 398 5.68 14.38 8.90
N VAL A 399 6.20 14.68 10.09
CA VAL A 399 7.56 15.20 10.29
C VAL A 399 8.29 14.41 11.38
N CYS A 400 9.62 14.46 11.35
CA CYS A 400 10.45 13.85 12.38
C CYS A 400 10.37 14.60 13.70
N GLN A 401 10.27 13.84 14.81
CA GLN A 401 10.41 14.38 16.16
C GLN A 401 11.74 15.12 16.32
N LYS A 402 11.76 16.38 16.74
CA LYS A 402 13.00 17.09 17.06
C LYS A 402 13.61 16.54 18.35
N VAL A 403 14.93 16.41 18.38
CA VAL A 403 15.70 16.01 19.56
C VAL A 403 16.65 17.14 19.92
N ALA A 404 16.71 17.53 21.19
CA ALA A 404 17.55 18.61 21.66
C ALA A 404 19.04 18.33 21.40
N ASN A 405 19.75 19.32 20.84
CA ASN A 405 21.16 19.25 20.44
C ASN A 405 21.48 18.17 19.39
N MET A 406 20.51 17.79 18.57
CA MET A 406 20.70 16.90 17.42
C MET A 406 20.15 17.56 16.16
N THR A 407 20.81 17.32 15.04
CA THR A 407 20.21 17.54 13.71
C THR A 407 19.48 16.28 13.27
N VAL A 408 18.43 16.43 12.45
CA VAL A 408 17.62 15.31 11.97
C VAL A 408 17.58 15.26 10.44
N SER A 409 17.78 14.07 9.89
CA SER A 409 17.61 13.75 8.47
C SER A 409 16.50 12.70 8.34
N GLN A 410 15.57 12.92 7.41
CA GLN A 410 14.56 11.91 7.11
C GLN A 410 15.14 10.88 6.15
N GLU A 411 15.08 9.61 6.55
CA GLU A 411 15.56 8.47 5.78
C GLU A 411 14.45 7.44 5.61
N TRP A 412 14.64 6.52 4.69
CA TRP A 412 13.67 5.46 4.44
C TRP A 412 14.35 4.24 3.83
N PHE A 413 13.70 3.11 3.95
CA PHE A 413 14.01 1.92 3.18
C PHE A 413 12.74 1.35 2.57
N LEU A 414 12.90 0.57 1.51
CA LEU A 414 11.87 -0.21 0.85
C LEU A 414 12.37 -1.65 0.78
N ILE A 415 11.52 -2.58 1.22
CA ILE A 415 11.68 -4.01 1.05
C ILE A 415 10.69 -4.44 -0.03
N ASP A 416 11.19 -4.99 -1.13
CA ASP A 416 10.38 -5.55 -2.21
C ASP A 416 9.66 -6.81 -1.72
N THR A 417 8.32 -6.77 -1.68
CA THR A 417 7.48 -7.88 -1.17
C THR A 417 6.75 -8.57 -2.33
N SER A 418 6.17 -9.75 -2.08
CA SER A 418 5.51 -10.49 -3.15
C SER A 418 4.31 -9.73 -3.71
N ASN A 419 4.27 -9.50 -5.02
CA ASN A 419 3.11 -8.92 -5.71
C ASN A 419 1.90 -9.88 -5.82
N ALA A 420 2.09 -11.17 -5.51
CA ALA A 420 1.03 -12.18 -5.56
C ALA A 420 0.72 -12.71 -4.14
N ASN A 421 -0.55 -12.66 -3.74
CA ASN A 421 -1.02 -13.06 -2.39
C ASN A 421 -0.33 -12.34 -1.22
N ASN A 422 0.01 -11.06 -1.39
CA ASN A 422 0.69 -10.27 -0.39
C ASN A 422 -0.10 -10.20 0.93
N GLN A 423 0.54 -10.61 2.03
CA GLN A 423 -0.02 -10.54 3.39
C GLN A 423 0.51 -9.37 4.21
N ASP A 424 1.22 -8.42 3.59
CA ASP A 424 1.64 -7.16 4.20
C ASP A 424 0.45 -6.49 4.91
N ARG A 425 0.57 -6.25 6.22
CA ARG A 425 -0.48 -5.55 6.98
C ARG A 425 0.04 -4.85 8.23
N PHE A 426 -0.76 -3.88 8.65
CA PHE A 426 -0.64 -3.25 9.96
C PHE A 426 -1.63 -3.88 10.95
N GLU A 427 -1.27 -3.95 12.23
CA GLU A 427 -2.21 -4.38 13.27
C GLU A 427 -3.30 -3.33 13.53
N ASN A 428 -2.87 -2.08 13.66
CA ASN A 428 -3.65 -0.95 14.15
C ASN A 428 -2.99 0.34 13.63
N VAL A 429 -3.19 1.49 14.29
CA VAL A 429 -2.57 2.78 13.92
C VAL A 429 -1.23 3.06 14.62
N TRP A 430 -0.79 2.16 15.50
CA TRP A 430 0.41 2.30 16.35
C TRP A 430 1.62 1.66 15.70
N HIS A 431 1.93 2.08 14.48
CA HIS A 431 3.09 1.65 13.71
C HIS A 431 3.78 2.88 13.11
N PRO A 432 5.07 2.78 12.73
CA PRO A 432 5.72 3.86 12.03
C PRO A 432 5.09 4.11 10.66
N ASP A 433 5.30 5.32 10.11
CA ASP A 433 4.80 5.65 8.77
C ASP A 433 5.37 4.67 7.76
N ALA A 434 4.47 3.92 7.13
CA ALA A 434 4.83 2.88 6.19
C ALA A 434 3.82 2.80 5.04
N ALA A 435 4.27 2.30 3.90
CA ALA A 435 3.41 1.82 2.82
C ALA A 435 3.46 0.28 2.76
N LEU A 436 2.35 -0.34 2.36
CA LEU A 436 2.22 -1.80 2.13
C LEU A 436 2.21 -2.10 0.63
N ASN A 437 2.52 -3.34 0.25
CA ASN A 437 2.86 -3.72 -1.14
C ASN A 437 4.13 -3.00 -1.55
N ASP A 438 5.25 -3.64 -1.23
CA ASP A 438 6.59 -3.06 -1.08
C ASP A 438 6.71 -2.22 0.18
N VAL A 439 7.09 -2.89 1.27
CA VAL A 439 7.09 -2.31 2.61
C VAL A 439 8.13 -1.20 2.69
N ARG A 440 7.65 0.04 2.65
CA ARG A 440 8.49 1.25 2.74
C ARG A 440 8.33 1.92 4.07
N ILE A 441 9.35 1.89 4.93
CA ILE A 441 9.32 2.47 6.28
C ILE A 441 10.10 3.79 6.34
N GLN A 442 9.51 4.79 7.02
CA GLN A 442 10.12 6.10 7.22
C GLN A 442 10.82 6.20 8.58
N LEU A 443 12.00 6.79 8.57
CA LEU A 443 12.92 6.89 9.70
C LEU A 443 13.45 8.31 9.84
N CYS A 444 13.91 8.62 11.04
CA CYS A 444 14.55 9.87 11.39
C CYS A 444 15.94 9.54 11.94
N TYR A 445 16.96 9.93 11.19
CA TYR A 445 18.35 9.80 11.59
C TYR A 445 18.80 11.05 12.33
N TYR A 446 19.29 10.89 13.56
CA TYR A 446 19.74 11.99 14.40
C TYR A 446 21.25 11.98 14.51
N THR A 447 21.88 13.15 14.37
CA THR A 447 23.33 13.31 14.58
C THR A 447 23.61 14.48 15.53
N PRO A 448 24.62 14.37 16.42
CA PRO A 448 25.01 15.47 17.30
C PRO A 448 25.32 16.76 16.53
N VAL A 449 24.90 17.91 17.07
CA VAL A 449 25.20 19.25 16.53
C VAL A 449 26.66 19.64 16.75
#